data_AF-A0A6L8GFK7-F1
#
_entry.id   AF-A0A6L8GFK7-F1
#
_cell.length_a   1.000
_cell.length_b   1.000
_cell.length_c   1.000
_cell.angle_alpha   90.00
_cell.angle_beta   90.00
_cell.angle_gamma   90.00
#
_symmetry.space_group_name_H-M   'P 1'
#
loop_
_entity.id
_entity.type
_entity.pdbx_description
1 polymer ?
#
loop_
_entity_poly.entity_id
_entity_poly.type
_entity_poly.pdbx_seq_one_letter_code
_entity_poly.pdbx_strand_id
1 'polypeptide(L)'
;MGRSVLHFLIEGKPDEVATLTQEIALIACTGCAKENYRPVTMEGMAQLANLTFDVVRCKNRNTRFATGEIRRNVALISQLFLKVPDSPLSNNHSTYLGPYYSSTSAESLRIRLTALVNALSQEQADNEDAQTVIRNIEQWADGLYETTKELLLAAIAARSHFTIAMIQWIAGLTELLLALSNAPACNPQTKKDLRNHALWLVATLTWIPDDKDSVTFVETFQLTEALFEAATDARNRGCDDVSKEIGEILLSWTFKGGRYITGWRVLARGLCACAAFALMEGDGDVDALKTDIRKRLQDDRAPEREVLEHAARGIHQKADSLPVHGHWSSRIDAAISRLDYRSLAPLLNEIATMLSPPSR
;
A
#
# COMPACT_ATOMS: atom_id res chain seq x y z
N MET A 1 -30.79 4.02 -4.76
CA MET A 1 -30.27 5.10 -5.63
C MET A 1 -29.22 4.61 -6.65
N GLY A 2 -28.36 3.63 -6.31
CA GLY A 2 -27.31 3.13 -7.22
C GLY A 2 -27.75 2.66 -8.62
N ARG A 3 -28.93 2.04 -8.79
CA ARG A 3 -29.41 1.59 -10.12
C ARG A 3 -29.74 2.73 -11.09
N SER A 4 -30.06 3.92 -10.59
CA SER A 4 -30.37 5.09 -11.43
C SER A 4 -29.11 5.73 -12.04
N VAL A 5 -27.93 5.45 -11.47
CA VAL A 5 -26.67 6.13 -11.84
C VAL A 5 -26.03 5.56 -13.09
N LEU A 6 -26.26 4.27 -13.38
CA LEU A 6 -25.92 3.72 -14.69
C LEU A 6 -26.64 4.48 -15.81
N HIS A 7 -27.87 4.94 -15.58
CA HIS A 7 -28.59 5.80 -16.53
C HIS A 7 -27.93 7.18 -16.65
N PHE A 8 -27.52 7.79 -15.53
CA PHE A 8 -26.84 9.10 -15.53
C PHE A 8 -25.40 9.06 -16.08
N LEU A 9 -24.68 7.93 -15.95
CA LEU A 9 -23.33 7.78 -16.51
C LEU A 9 -23.34 7.53 -18.01
N ILE A 10 -24.43 6.97 -18.54
CA ILE A 10 -24.62 6.67 -19.97
C ILE A 10 -25.30 7.85 -20.69
N GLU A 11 -26.26 8.53 -20.04
CA GLU A 11 -27.11 9.56 -20.68
C GLU A 11 -27.16 10.93 -19.96
N GLY A 12 -26.62 11.02 -18.73
CA GLY A 12 -26.72 12.21 -17.88
C GLY A 12 -25.57 13.20 -18.01
N LYS A 13 -25.75 14.39 -17.44
CA LYS A 13 -24.68 15.41 -17.36
C LYS A 13 -23.74 15.10 -16.19
N PRO A 14 -22.43 15.40 -16.29
CA PRO A 14 -21.47 15.20 -15.19
C PRO A 14 -21.91 15.78 -13.83
N ASP A 15 -22.65 16.88 -13.85
CA ASP A 15 -23.18 17.56 -12.66
C ASP A 15 -24.19 16.71 -11.87
N GLU A 16 -24.93 15.80 -12.52
CA GLU A 16 -25.96 14.97 -11.89
C GLU A 16 -25.33 13.87 -11.02
N VAL A 17 -24.16 13.36 -11.41
CA VAL A 17 -23.37 12.41 -10.60
C VAL A 17 -22.81 13.12 -9.36
N ALA A 18 -22.41 14.39 -9.48
CA ALA A 18 -21.92 15.18 -8.35
C ALA A 18 -23.02 15.37 -7.28
N THR A 19 -24.21 15.81 -7.68
CA THR A 19 -25.33 16.02 -6.75
C THR A 19 -25.69 14.73 -6.01
N LEU A 20 -25.82 13.61 -6.73
CA LEU A 20 -26.19 12.36 -6.10
C LEU A 20 -25.13 11.85 -5.12
N THR A 21 -23.84 11.95 -5.48
CA THR A 21 -22.76 11.49 -4.61
C THR A 21 -22.66 12.34 -3.34
N GLN A 22 -22.97 13.64 -3.43
CA GLN A 22 -23.06 14.53 -2.28
C GLN A 22 -24.24 14.17 -1.35
N GLU A 23 -25.41 13.84 -1.91
CA GLU A 23 -26.56 13.39 -1.11
C GLU A 23 -26.25 12.09 -0.36
N ILE A 24 -25.65 11.11 -1.04
CA ILE A 24 -25.19 9.86 -0.42
C ILE A 24 -24.21 10.17 0.71
N ALA A 25 -23.25 11.07 0.49
CA ALA A 25 -22.26 11.42 1.50
C ALA A 25 -22.87 12.09 2.73
N LEU A 26 -23.81 13.04 2.53
CA LEU A 26 -24.50 13.71 3.61
C LEU A 26 -25.27 12.71 4.49
N ILE A 27 -25.99 11.77 3.87
CA ILE A 27 -26.71 10.71 4.56
C ILE A 27 -25.74 9.76 5.28
N ALA A 28 -24.64 9.37 4.64
CA ALA A 28 -23.62 8.49 5.21
C ALA A 28 -22.95 9.11 6.45
N CYS A 29 -22.81 10.44 6.51
CA CYS A 29 -22.24 11.14 7.66
C CYS A 29 -23.11 11.08 8.92
N THR A 30 -24.39 10.69 8.82
CA THR A 30 -25.29 10.61 10.00
C THR A 30 -24.83 9.59 11.05
N GLY A 31 -24.13 8.52 10.63
CA GLY A 31 -23.54 7.54 11.55
C GLY A 31 -22.37 8.07 12.37
N CYS A 32 -21.77 9.19 11.97
CA CYS A 32 -20.80 9.92 12.81
C CYS A 32 -21.46 10.54 14.04
N ALA A 33 -22.73 10.94 13.93
CA ALA A 33 -23.46 11.63 14.99
C ALA A 33 -24.21 10.67 15.93
N LYS A 34 -24.69 9.54 15.43
CA LYS A 34 -25.43 8.54 16.22
C LYS A 34 -25.03 7.12 15.87
N GLU A 35 -24.72 6.32 16.89
CA GLU A 35 -24.32 4.91 16.75
C GLU A 35 -25.36 4.06 16.00
N ASN A 36 -26.65 4.24 16.29
CA ASN A 36 -27.73 3.52 15.60
C ASN A 36 -27.82 3.82 14.09
N TYR A 37 -27.14 4.87 13.61
CA TYR A 37 -27.07 5.23 12.19
C TYR A 37 -25.76 4.82 11.52
N ARG A 38 -24.81 4.17 12.22
CA ARG A 38 -23.60 3.64 11.58
C ARG A 38 -23.87 2.65 10.44
N PRO A 39 -24.92 1.79 10.47
CA PRO A 39 -25.29 0.99 9.30
C PRO A 39 -25.60 1.83 8.06
N VAL A 40 -26.12 3.04 8.23
CA VAL A 40 -26.37 3.99 7.13
C VAL A 40 -25.04 4.49 6.54
N THR A 41 -24.02 4.71 7.36
CA THR A 41 -22.66 5.02 6.87
C THR A 41 -22.12 3.88 6.00
N MET A 42 -22.22 2.64 6.45
CA MET A 42 -21.75 1.47 5.68
C MET A 42 -22.49 1.34 4.35
N GLU A 43 -23.81 1.51 4.35
CA GLU A 43 -24.61 1.49 3.11
C GLU A 43 -24.20 2.64 2.16
N GLY A 44 -23.96 3.84 2.70
CA GLY A 44 -23.44 4.95 1.91
C GLY A 44 -22.07 4.66 1.29
N MET A 45 -21.15 4.06 2.05
CA MET A 45 -19.84 3.62 1.54
C MET A 45 -19.97 2.53 0.49
N ALA A 46 -20.91 1.60 0.64
CA ALA A 46 -21.20 0.56 -0.35
C ALA A 46 -21.75 1.16 -1.65
N GLN A 47 -22.64 2.15 -1.56
CA GLN A 47 -23.14 2.86 -2.73
C GLN A 47 -22.02 3.63 -3.43
N LEU A 48 -21.18 4.37 -2.71
CA LEU A 48 -20.03 5.06 -3.33
C LEU A 48 -19.03 4.09 -3.95
N ALA A 49 -18.79 2.93 -3.33
CA ALA A 49 -17.98 1.86 -3.90
C ALA A 49 -18.58 1.34 -5.22
N ASN A 50 -19.89 1.12 -5.27
CA ASN A 50 -20.59 0.73 -6.50
C ASN A 50 -20.46 1.80 -7.58
N LEU A 51 -20.63 3.08 -7.22
CA LEU A 51 -20.49 4.19 -8.16
C LEU A 51 -19.08 4.31 -8.70
N THR A 52 -18.05 4.23 -7.85
CA THR A 52 -16.66 4.19 -8.31
C THR A 52 -16.45 3.07 -9.31
N PHE A 53 -16.90 1.86 -8.99
CA PHE A 53 -16.76 0.69 -9.86
C PHE A 53 -17.48 0.87 -11.21
N ASP A 54 -18.71 1.42 -11.18
CA ASP A 54 -19.50 1.69 -12.37
C ASP A 54 -18.88 2.76 -13.26
N VAL A 55 -18.32 3.81 -12.65
CA VAL A 55 -17.62 4.88 -13.36
C VAL A 55 -16.37 4.35 -14.05
N VAL A 56 -15.53 3.56 -13.37
CA VAL A 56 -14.28 3.08 -13.98
C VAL A 56 -14.52 2.05 -15.08
N ARG A 57 -15.59 1.25 -14.99
CA ARG A 57 -15.92 0.23 -16.01
C ARG A 57 -16.74 0.76 -17.18
N CYS A 58 -17.18 2.02 -17.14
CA CYS A 58 -18.04 2.55 -18.20
C CYS A 58 -17.25 2.75 -19.50
N LYS A 59 -17.95 2.72 -20.64
CA LYS A 59 -17.35 2.94 -21.96
C LYS A 59 -17.16 4.41 -22.31
N ASN A 60 -17.59 5.33 -21.44
CA ASN A 60 -17.42 6.76 -21.64
C ASN A 60 -15.95 7.14 -21.37
N ARG A 61 -15.39 8.06 -22.16
CA ARG A 61 -13.96 8.45 -22.09
C ARG A 61 -13.67 9.57 -21.09
N ASN A 62 -14.70 10.28 -20.61
CA ASN A 62 -14.54 11.42 -19.70
C ASN A 62 -15.19 11.15 -18.34
N THR A 63 -14.46 10.47 -17.46
CA THR A 63 -14.93 10.12 -16.12
C THR A 63 -14.29 10.97 -15.02
N ARG A 64 -13.25 11.77 -15.35
CA ARG A 64 -12.42 12.52 -14.40
C ARG A 64 -13.21 13.37 -13.39
N PHE A 65 -14.25 14.09 -13.83
CA PHE A 65 -15.05 14.90 -12.92
C PHE A 65 -15.82 14.03 -11.92
N ALA A 66 -16.53 13.01 -12.42
CA ALA A 66 -17.29 12.08 -11.59
C ALA A 66 -16.40 11.31 -10.59
N THR A 67 -15.24 10.82 -11.04
CA THR A 67 -14.27 10.14 -10.16
C THR A 67 -13.76 11.08 -9.07
N GLY A 68 -13.49 12.34 -9.43
CA GLY A 68 -13.08 13.37 -8.48
C GLY A 68 -14.12 13.68 -7.41
N GLU A 69 -15.40 13.81 -7.78
CA GLU A 69 -16.50 14.06 -6.82
C GLU A 69 -16.72 12.86 -5.90
N ILE A 70 -16.77 11.64 -6.43
CA ILE A 70 -16.93 10.43 -5.62
C ILE A 70 -15.77 10.31 -4.62
N ARG A 71 -14.53 10.51 -5.06
CA ARG A 71 -13.35 10.44 -4.20
C ARG A 71 -13.40 11.47 -3.08
N ARG A 72 -13.79 12.73 -3.38
CA ARG A 72 -13.95 13.78 -2.36
C ARG A 72 -15.00 13.41 -1.33
N ASN A 73 -16.13 12.85 -1.75
CA ASN A 73 -17.20 12.40 -0.87
C ASN A 73 -16.79 11.22 0.02
N VAL A 74 -16.09 10.23 -0.54
CA VAL A 74 -15.53 9.10 0.23
C VAL A 74 -14.53 9.58 1.27
N ALA A 75 -13.65 10.51 0.90
CA ALA A 75 -12.67 11.11 1.80
C ALA A 75 -13.36 11.87 2.95
N LEU A 76 -14.37 12.68 2.65
CA LEU A 76 -15.15 13.42 3.64
C LEU A 76 -15.78 12.48 4.68
N ILE A 77 -16.49 11.45 4.23
CA ILE A 77 -17.13 10.48 5.14
C ILE A 77 -16.08 9.80 6.00
N SER A 78 -14.99 9.33 5.39
CA SER A 78 -13.93 8.60 6.10
C SER A 78 -13.23 9.48 7.13
N GLN A 79 -12.90 10.73 6.80
CA GLN A 79 -12.29 11.68 7.73
C GLN A 79 -13.20 12.02 8.91
N LEU A 80 -14.50 12.20 8.67
CA LEU A 80 -15.46 12.44 9.74
C LEU A 80 -15.68 11.20 10.61
N PHE A 81 -15.76 10.02 9.98
CA PHE A 81 -16.01 8.78 10.69
C PHE A 81 -14.82 8.34 11.54
N LEU A 82 -13.58 8.68 11.16
CA LEU A 82 -12.39 8.46 11.99
C LEU A 82 -12.38 9.23 13.32
N LYS A 83 -13.30 10.19 13.51
CA LYS A 83 -13.51 10.89 14.78
C LYS A 83 -14.44 10.14 15.73
N VAL A 84 -15.12 9.09 15.25
CA VAL A 84 -15.96 8.24 16.08
C VAL A 84 -15.07 7.39 17.00
N PRO A 85 -15.43 7.19 18.28
CA PRO A 85 -14.66 6.31 19.14
C PRO A 85 -14.55 4.89 18.56
N ASP A 86 -13.34 4.37 18.57
CA ASP A 86 -13.05 3.01 18.12
C ASP A 86 -12.09 2.32 19.08
N SER A 87 -12.15 0.99 19.06
CA SER A 87 -11.29 0.10 19.83
C SER A 87 -10.93 -1.10 18.96
N PRO A 88 -9.84 -1.83 19.27
CA PRO A 88 -9.46 -3.02 18.52
C PRO A 88 -10.59 -4.06 18.42
N LEU A 89 -11.42 -4.18 19.47
CA LEU A 89 -12.52 -5.15 19.54
C LEU A 89 -13.75 -4.69 18.75
N SER A 90 -14.09 -3.40 18.79
CA SER A 90 -15.24 -2.87 18.04
C SER A 90 -14.93 -2.77 16.55
N ASN A 91 -13.69 -2.37 16.21
CA ASN A 91 -13.21 -2.20 14.83
C ASN A 91 -14.21 -1.45 13.94
N ASN A 92 -14.84 -0.41 14.51
CA ASN A 92 -15.91 0.36 13.89
C ASN A 92 -15.41 0.96 12.56
N HIS A 93 -14.22 1.56 12.56
CA HIS A 93 -13.70 2.22 11.37
C HIS A 93 -13.56 1.25 10.20
N SER A 94 -12.88 0.12 10.38
CA SER A 94 -12.70 -0.86 9.30
C SER A 94 -14.00 -1.54 8.90
N THR A 95 -14.94 -1.73 9.83
CA THR A 95 -16.25 -2.33 9.56
C THR A 95 -17.09 -1.42 8.67
N TYR A 96 -17.33 -0.17 9.10
CA TYR A 96 -18.26 0.72 8.41
C TYR A 96 -17.65 1.41 7.17
N LEU A 97 -16.32 1.54 7.09
CA LEU A 97 -15.62 2.00 5.87
C LEU A 97 -15.23 0.85 4.93
N GLY A 98 -15.42 -0.40 5.40
CA GLY A 98 -15.03 -1.64 4.73
C GLY A 98 -15.54 -1.83 3.30
N PRO A 99 -16.80 -1.46 2.96
CA PRO A 99 -17.29 -1.62 1.58
C PRO A 99 -16.42 -0.94 0.53
N TYR A 100 -15.73 0.14 0.90
CA TYR A 100 -14.79 0.81 0.01
C TYR A 100 -13.36 0.29 0.19
N TYR A 101 -12.84 0.23 1.42
CA TYR A 101 -11.41 0.03 1.68
C TYR A 101 -10.98 -1.39 2.03
N SER A 102 -11.90 -2.30 2.36
CA SER A 102 -11.54 -3.64 2.86
C SER A 102 -10.86 -4.48 1.77
N SER A 103 -9.74 -5.10 2.10
CA SER A 103 -9.06 -6.09 1.24
C SER A 103 -9.55 -7.53 1.46
N THR A 104 -10.49 -7.76 2.38
CA THR A 104 -10.95 -9.11 2.77
C THR A 104 -12.45 -9.33 2.55
N SER A 105 -13.24 -8.26 2.40
CA SER A 105 -14.66 -8.37 2.08
C SER A 105 -14.87 -8.63 0.58
N ALA A 106 -15.58 -9.71 0.25
CA ALA A 106 -15.82 -10.12 -1.13
C ALA A 106 -16.55 -9.06 -1.98
N GLU A 107 -17.35 -8.21 -1.34
CA GLU A 107 -18.14 -7.17 -2.01
C GLU A 107 -17.43 -5.80 -2.04
N SER A 108 -16.23 -5.70 -1.48
CA SER A 108 -15.52 -4.44 -1.42
C SER A 108 -15.14 -3.92 -2.80
N LEU A 109 -14.93 -2.60 -2.92
CA LEU A 109 -14.37 -2.03 -4.14
C LEU A 109 -13.01 -2.65 -4.48
N ARG A 110 -12.15 -2.86 -3.48
CA ARG A 110 -10.81 -3.45 -3.68
C ARG A 110 -10.86 -4.79 -4.40
N ILE A 111 -11.71 -5.72 -3.93
CA ILE A 111 -11.81 -7.08 -4.51
C ILE A 111 -12.39 -7.02 -5.93
N ARG A 112 -13.40 -6.18 -6.16
CA ARG A 112 -14.00 -6.01 -7.49
C ARG A 112 -13.03 -5.38 -8.49
N LEU A 113 -12.24 -4.40 -8.07
CA LEU A 113 -11.15 -3.85 -8.89
C LEU A 113 -10.11 -4.91 -9.22
N THR A 114 -9.72 -5.77 -8.27
CA THR A 114 -8.80 -6.88 -8.56
C THR A 114 -9.35 -7.81 -9.63
N ALA A 115 -10.63 -8.21 -9.53
CA ALA A 115 -11.26 -9.05 -10.53
C ALA A 115 -11.29 -8.37 -11.92
N LEU A 116 -11.62 -7.08 -11.96
CA LEU A 116 -11.63 -6.30 -13.21
C LEU A 116 -10.23 -6.18 -13.82
N VAL A 117 -9.21 -5.87 -13.01
CA VAL A 117 -7.82 -5.76 -13.47
C VAL A 117 -7.32 -7.10 -14.01
N ASN A 118 -7.58 -8.20 -13.31
CA ASN A 118 -7.19 -9.52 -13.77
C ASN A 118 -7.81 -9.87 -15.13
N ALA A 119 -9.06 -9.47 -15.38
CA ALA A 119 -9.70 -9.64 -16.69
C ALA A 119 -9.02 -8.77 -17.75
N LEU A 120 -8.84 -7.47 -17.48
CA LEU A 120 -8.22 -6.52 -18.42
C LEU A 120 -6.77 -6.88 -18.78
N SER A 121 -6.01 -7.47 -17.84
CA SER A 121 -4.64 -7.92 -18.08
C SER A 121 -4.53 -9.04 -19.12
N GLN A 122 -5.63 -9.74 -19.43
CA GLN A 122 -5.67 -10.80 -20.45
C GLN A 122 -6.21 -10.30 -21.80
N GLU A 123 -6.68 -9.06 -21.88
CA GLU A 123 -7.28 -8.51 -23.09
C GLU A 123 -6.23 -8.15 -24.16
N GLN A 124 -6.61 -8.32 -25.43
CA GLN A 124 -5.73 -8.07 -26.56
C GLN A 124 -5.50 -6.58 -26.81
N ALA A 125 -4.38 -6.25 -27.47
CA ALA A 125 -3.94 -4.88 -27.67
C ALA A 125 -4.92 -4.01 -28.47
N ASP A 126 -5.71 -4.61 -29.35
CA ASP A 126 -6.71 -3.97 -30.21
C ASP A 126 -8.10 -3.84 -29.57
N ASN A 127 -8.30 -4.33 -28.34
CA ASN A 127 -9.56 -4.20 -27.63
C ASN A 127 -9.78 -2.74 -27.14
N GLU A 128 -10.53 -1.96 -27.92
CA GLU A 128 -10.85 -0.55 -27.61
C GLU A 128 -11.65 -0.35 -26.31
N ASP A 129 -12.49 -1.33 -25.94
CA ASP A 129 -13.23 -1.30 -24.68
C ASP A 129 -12.26 -1.45 -23.51
N ALA A 130 -11.34 -2.42 -23.58
CA ALA A 130 -10.31 -2.61 -22.56
C ALA A 130 -9.40 -1.38 -22.43
N GLN A 131 -8.94 -0.82 -23.56
CA GLN A 131 -8.18 0.44 -23.58
C GLN A 131 -8.92 1.58 -22.87
N THR A 132 -10.24 1.68 -23.10
CA THR A 132 -11.07 2.73 -22.49
C THR A 132 -11.22 2.53 -20.98
N VAL A 133 -11.49 1.31 -20.52
CA VAL A 133 -11.59 1.00 -19.10
C VAL A 133 -10.25 1.22 -18.37
N ILE A 134 -9.13 0.81 -18.97
CA ILE A 134 -7.79 1.06 -18.41
C ILE A 134 -7.53 2.56 -18.22
N ARG A 135 -7.88 3.38 -19.22
CA ARG A 135 -7.77 4.85 -19.10
C ARG A 135 -8.70 5.40 -18.02
N ASN A 136 -9.89 4.87 -17.85
CA ASN A 136 -10.81 5.34 -16.81
C ASN A 136 -10.31 4.99 -15.40
N ILE A 137 -9.65 3.83 -15.23
CA ILE A 137 -8.96 3.47 -13.99
C ILE A 137 -7.77 4.40 -13.73
N GLU A 138 -6.99 4.74 -14.76
CA GLU A 138 -5.91 5.74 -14.65
C GLU A 138 -6.45 7.10 -14.18
N GLN A 139 -7.52 7.61 -14.81
CA GLN A 139 -8.15 8.87 -14.40
C GLN A 139 -8.73 8.84 -12.97
N TRP A 140 -9.14 7.67 -12.49
CA TRP A 140 -9.57 7.49 -11.11
C TRP A 140 -8.40 7.48 -10.12
N ALA A 141 -7.27 6.88 -10.52
CA ALA A 141 -6.05 6.83 -9.72
C ALA A 141 -5.35 8.19 -9.60
N ASP A 142 -5.51 9.06 -10.60
CA ASP A 142 -4.98 10.43 -10.59
C ASP A 142 -5.49 11.24 -9.38
N GLY A 143 -4.57 11.61 -8.48
CA GLY A 143 -4.86 12.30 -7.22
C GLY A 143 -5.31 11.42 -6.05
N LEU A 144 -5.33 10.09 -6.21
CA LEU A 144 -5.72 9.17 -5.12
C LEU A 144 -4.74 9.24 -3.94
N TYR A 145 -3.46 9.48 -4.22
CA TYR A 145 -2.38 9.56 -3.21
C TYR A 145 -2.63 10.67 -2.17
N GLU A 146 -3.23 11.80 -2.54
CA GLU A 146 -3.49 12.92 -1.63
C GLU A 146 -4.47 12.52 -0.53
N THR A 147 -5.65 12.05 -0.94
CA THR A 147 -6.71 11.59 -0.01
C THR A 147 -6.25 10.38 0.80
N THR A 148 -5.48 9.48 0.20
CA THR A 148 -4.96 8.29 0.87
C THR A 148 -3.94 8.66 1.95
N LYS A 149 -3.05 9.62 1.68
CA LYS A 149 -2.12 10.17 2.67
C LYS A 149 -2.86 10.76 3.86
N GLU A 150 -3.84 11.63 3.61
CA GLU A 150 -4.61 12.28 4.67
C GLU A 150 -5.32 11.26 5.57
N LEU A 151 -5.97 10.26 4.97
CA LEU A 151 -6.66 9.20 5.71
C LEU A 151 -5.70 8.29 6.49
N LEU A 152 -4.55 7.95 5.92
CA LEU A 152 -3.52 7.18 6.61
C LEU A 152 -3.04 7.93 7.87
N LEU A 153 -2.72 9.21 7.73
CA LEU A 153 -2.25 10.04 8.83
C LEU A 153 -3.33 10.24 9.90
N ALA A 154 -4.58 10.45 9.50
CA ALA A 154 -5.71 10.55 10.41
C ALA A 154 -5.94 9.24 11.19
N ALA A 155 -5.83 8.08 10.52
CA ALA A 155 -5.98 6.78 11.16
C ALA A 155 -4.85 6.51 12.17
N ILE A 156 -3.60 6.87 11.84
CA ILE A 156 -2.45 6.74 12.74
C ILE A 156 -2.62 7.65 13.96
N ALA A 157 -2.99 8.92 13.74
CA ALA A 157 -3.22 9.88 14.82
C ALA A 157 -4.33 9.42 15.77
N ALA A 158 -5.37 8.77 15.24
CA ALA A 158 -6.47 8.18 16.01
C ALA A 158 -6.14 6.80 16.62
N ARG A 159 -4.94 6.26 16.40
CA ARG A 159 -4.56 4.87 16.80
C ARG A 159 -5.56 3.82 16.32
N SER A 160 -6.12 4.04 15.14
CA SER A 160 -7.18 3.23 14.58
C SER A 160 -6.65 1.97 13.89
N HIS A 161 -7.31 0.83 14.08
CA HIS A 161 -7.01 -0.39 13.31
C HIS A 161 -7.30 -0.22 11.82
N PHE A 162 -8.03 0.83 11.41
CA PHE A 162 -8.15 1.20 10.02
C PHE A 162 -6.81 1.50 9.33
N THR A 163 -5.74 1.78 10.10
CA THR A 163 -4.38 1.89 9.55
C THR A 163 -3.94 0.64 8.78
N ILE A 164 -4.28 -0.59 9.23
CA ILE A 164 -3.96 -1.79 8.44
C ILE A 164 -4.72 -1.83 7.12
N ALA A 165 -5.99 -1.43 7.11
CA ALA A 165 -6.78 -1.36 5.89
C ALA A 165 -6.17 -0.35 4.91
N MET A 166 -5.67 0.79 5.39
CA MET A 166 -4.99 1.77 4.55
C MET A 166 -3.66 1.28 4.00
N ILE A 167 -2.84 0.58 4.79
CA ILE A 167 -1.58 -0.02 4.32
C ILE A 167 -1.87 -1.05 3.22
N GLN A 168 -2.84 -1.95 3.45
CA GLN A 168 -3.24 -2.96 2.46
C GLN A 168 -3.89 -2.34 1.22
N TRP A 169 -4.63 -1.25 1.38
CA TRP A 169 -5.22 -0.49 0.28
C TRP A 169 -4.13 0.13 -0.61
N ILE A 170 -3.14 0.79 0.00
CA ILE A 170 -1.99 1.38 -0.69
C ILE A 170 -1.23 0.31 -1.46
N ALA A 171 -0.75 -0.73 -0.77
CA ALA A 171 0.04 -1.80 -1.39
C ALA A 171 -0.75 -2.46 -2.51
N GLY A 172 -1.99 -2.86 -2.23
CA GLY A 172 -2.81 -3.58 -3.19
C GLY A 172 -3.18 -2.76 -4.43
N LEU A 173 -3.51 -1.47 -4.28
CA LEU A 173 -3.76 -0.65 -5.46
C LEU A 173 -2.50 -0.37 -6.26
N THR A 174 -1.35 -0.19 -5.61
CA THR A 174 -0.06 -0.14 -6.31
C THR A 174 0.13 -1.38 -7.19
N GLU A 175 -0.09 -2.59 -6.66
CA GLU A 175 -0.02 -3.85 -7.44
C GLU A 175 -0.98 -3.87 -8.65
N LEU A 176 -2.23 -3.40 -8.46
CA LEU A 176 -3.21 -3.34 -9.54
C LEU A 176 -2.81 -2.38 -10.66
N LEU A 177 -2.33 -1.19 -10.30
CA LEU A 177 -1.91 -0.19 -11.28
C LEU A 177 -0.71 -0.68 -12.08
N LEU A 178 0.24 -1.39 -11.43
CA LEU A 178 1.37 -2.00 -12.11
C LEU A 178 0.94 -3.14 -13.03
N ALA A 179 0.01 -4.00 -12.60
CA ALA A 179 -0.55 -5.06 -13.43
C ALA A 179 -1.23 -4.50 -14.70
N LEU A 180 -2.03 -3.44 -14.55
CA LEU A 180 -2.64 -2.75 -15.69
C LEU A 180 -1.62 -2.10 -16.62
N SER A 181 -0.55 -1.51 -16.06
CA SER A 181 0.50 -0.86 -16.86
C SER A 181 1.20 -1.83 -17.83
N ASN A 182 1.12 -3.13 -17.58
CA ASN A 182 1.66 -4.19 -18.41
C ASN A 182 0.61 -4.95 -19.22
N ALA A 183 -0.69 -4.59 -19.11
CA ALA A 183 -1.73 -5.21 -19.91
C ALA A 183 -1.48 -4.94 -21.41
N PRO A 184 -1.74 -5.90 -22.32
CA PRO A 184 -1.52 -5.70 -23.75
C PRO A 184 -2.34 -4.54 -24.32
N ALA A 185 -3.56 -4.34 -23.81
CA ALA A 185 -4.43 -3.22 -24.14
C ALA A 185 -3.99 -1.87 -23.54
N CYS A 186 -2.92 -1.79 -22.74
CA CYS A 186 -2.48 -0.51 -22.17
C CYS A 186 -1.58 0.24 -23.14
N ASN A 187 -2.00 1.43 -23.57
CA ASN A 187 -1.18 2.28 -24.44
C ASN A 187 0.05 2.85 -23.67
N PRO A 188 1.11 3.29 -24.37
CA PRO A 188 2.36 3.73 -23.73
C PRO A 188 2.22 4.93 -22.78
N GLN A 189 1.34 5.88 -23.09
CA GLN A 189 1.13 7.06 -22.25
C GLN A 189 0.43 6.67 -20.94
N THR A 190 -0.69 5.94 -21.05
CA THR A 190 -1.43 5.42 -19.89
C THR A 190 -0.57 4.48 -19.05
N LYS A 191 0.31 3.68 -19.67
CA LYS A 191 1.30 2.86 -18.94
C LYS A 191 2.19 3.70 -18.04
N LYS A 192 2.75 4.79 -18.57
CA LYS A 192 3.61 5.71 -17.82
C LYS A 192 2.84 6.34 -16.67
N ASP A 193 1.62 6.81 -16.93
CA ASP A 193 0.79 7.49 -15.93
C ASP A 193 0.37 6.52 -14.81
N LEU A 194 -0.04 5.29 -15.14
CA LEU A 194 -0.36 4.25 -14.15
C LEU A 194 0.84 3.94 -13.23
N ARG A 195 2.06 3.84 -13.78
CA ARG A 195 3.28 3.62 -12.98
C ARG A 195 3.59 4.80 -12.08
N ASN A 196 3.43 6.04 -12.57
CA ASN A 196 3.59 7.24 -11.76
C ASN A 196 2.58 7.29 -10.61
N HIS A 197 1.30 6.98 -10.87
CA HIS A 197 0.26 6.94 -9.85
C HIS A 197 0.53 5.85 -8.80
N ALA A 198 1.03 4.68 -9.23
CA ALA A 198 1.43 3.59 -8.32
C ALA A 198 2.57 4.01 -7.39
N LEU A 199 3.57 4.73 -7.93
CA LEU A 199 4.68 5.32 -7.20
C LEU A 199 4.22 6.38 -6.20
N TRP A 200 3.38 7.32 -6.62
CA TRP A 200 2.85 8.35 -5.72
C TRP A 200 2.02 7.75 -4.59
N LEU A 201 1.26 6.70 -4.88
CA LEU A 201 0.44 6.01 -3.89
C LEU A 201 1.29 5.31 -2.82
N VAL A 202 2.28 4.52 -3.21
CA VAL A 202 3.16 3.84 -2.24
C VAL A 202 4.05 4.84 -1.48
N ALA A 203 4.46 5.93 -2.14
CA ALA A 203 5.21 7.01 -1.50
C ALA A 203 4.44 7.69 -0.35
N THR A 204 3.11 7.56 -0.27
CA THR A 204 2.33 8.05 0.89
C THR A 204 2.80 7.43 2.21
N LEU A 205 3.36 6.21 2.19
CA LEU A 205 3.89 5.52 3.39
C LEU A 205 5.13 6.23 3.97
N THR A 206 5.83 7.04 3.17
CA THR A 206 6.97 7.84 3.65
C THR A 206 6.54 8.96 4.61
N TRP A 207 5.28 9.39 4.54
CA TRP A 207 4.73 10.49 5.35
C TRP A 207 4.32 10.09 6.76
N ILE A 208 4.36 8.79 7.09
CA ILE A 208 4.09 8.30 8.45
C ILE A 208 4.93 9.13 9.45
N PRO A 209 4.42 9.50 10.63
CA PRO A 209 5.23 10.25 11.59
C PRO A 209 6.47 9.47 12.04
N ASP A 210 7.53 10.21 12.36
CA ASP A 210 8.82 9.66 12.79
C ASP A 210 8.99 9.74 14.31
N ASP A 211 7.90 9.62 15.06
CA ASP A 211 7.88 9.48 16.51
C ASP A 211 7.75 8.01 16.91
N LYS A 212 8.27 7.68 18.11
CA LYS A 212 8.35 6.32 18.64
C LYS A 212 7.00 5.62 18.63
N ASP A 213 5.96 6.31 19.05
CA ASP A 213 4.66 5.70 19.25
C ASP A 213 4.00 5.42 17.89
N SER A 214 4.05 6.35 16.94
CA SER A 214 3.54 6.16 15.58
C SER A 214 4.25 5.03 14.85
N VAL A 215 5.57 5.00 14.91
CA VAL A 215 6.40 3.96 14.28
C VAL A 215 6.07 2.58 14.89
N THR A 216 6.07 2.48 16.22
CA THR A 216 5.77 1.21 16.91
C THR A 216 4.37 0.70 16.57
N PHE A 217 3.37 1.60 16.56
CA PHE A 217 2.00 1.26 16.25
C PHE A 217 1.81 0.78 14.80
N VAL A 218 2.34 1.51 13.82
CA VAL A 218 2.26 1.12 12.41
C VAL A 218 2.91 -0.25 12.19
N GLU A 219 4.03 -0.51 12.85
CA GLU A 219 4.76 -1.77 12.68
C GLU A 219 4.03 -2.99 13.28
N THR A 220 3.06 -2.79 14.18
CA THR A 220 2.15 -3.87 14.59
C THR A 220 1.34 -4.45 13.42
N PHE A 221 1.19 -3.67 12.34
CA PHE A 221 0.54 -4.08 11.09
C PHE A 221 1.52 -4.52 10.01
N GLN A 222 2.78 -4.82 10.38
CA GLN A 222 3.80 -5.41 9.50
C GLN A 222 4.11 -4.58 8.24
N LEU A 223 4.27 -3.26 8.38
CA LEU A 223 4.57 -2.39 7.23
C LEU A 223 5.87 -2.79 6.50
N THR A 224 6.90 -3.27 7.22
CA THR A 224 8.11 -3.85 6.60
C THR A 224 7.79 -4.99 5.63
N GLU A 225 6.83 -5.85 5.98
CA GLU A 225 6.44 -6.99 5.15
C GLU A 225 5.65 -6.53 3.93
N ALA A 226 4.70 -5.61 4.10
CA ALA A 226 3.91 -5.05 3.00
C ALA A 226 4.79 -4.33 1.97
N LEU A 227 5.79 -3.55 2.40
CA LEU A 227 6.72 -2.88 1.49
C LEU A 227 7.62 -3.87 0.73
N PHE A 228 8.09 -4.92 1.40
CA PHE A 228 8.89 -5.96 0.76
C PHE A 228 8.08 -6.74 -0.29
N GLU A 229 6.83 -7.09 0.03
CA GLU A 229 5.92 -7.73 -0.91
C GLU A 229 5.67 -6.84 -2.13
N ALA A 230 5.36 -5.56 -1.92
CA ALA A 230 5.09 -4.62 -3.00
C ALA A 230 6.32 -4.41 -3.92
N ALA A 231 7.53 -4.32 -3.36
CA ALA A 231 8.76 -4.23 -4.14
C ALA A 231 8.98 -5.50 -4.99
N THR A 232 8.84 -6.67 -4.37
CA THR A 232 9.01 -7.96 -5.05
C THR A 232 7.94 -8.19 -6.13
N ASP A 233 6.71 -7.76 -5.88
CA ASP A 233 5.58 -7.84 -6.80
C ASP A 233 5.81 -6.97 -8.05
N ALA A 234 6.31 -5.74 -7.85
CA ALA A 234 6.69 -4.82 -8.92
C ALA A 234 7.83 -5.39 -9.77
N ARG A 235 8.87 -5.94 -9.14
CA ARG A 235 9.97 -6.64 -9.82
C ARG A 235 9.47 -7.80 -10.67
N ASN A 236 8.64 -8.67 -10.11
CA ASN A 236 8.14 -9.85 -10.81
C ASN A 236 7.27 -9.50 -12.03
N ARG A 237 6.77 -8.26 -12.10
CA ARG A 237 6.04 -7.70 -13.25
C ARG A 237 6.95 -6.99 -14.26
N GLY A 238 8.27 -6.90 -14.04
CA GLY A 238 9.17 -6.12 -14.88
C GLY A 238 8.90 -4.61 -14.79
N CYS A 239 8.54 -4.14 -13.59
CA CYS A 239 8.42 -2.72 -13.26
C CYS A 239 9.63 -2.29 -12.41
N ASP A 240 10.84 -2.51 -12.94
CA ASP A 240 12.10 -2.38 -12.19
C ASP A 240 12.33 -0.97 -11.64
N ASP A 241 11.92 0.06 -12.37
CA ASP A 241 11.94 1.46 -11.94
C ASP A 241 11.10 1.65 -10.67
N VAL A 242 9.88 1.11 -10.67
CA VAL A 242 8.98 1.18 -9.51
C VAL A 242 9.47 0.28 -8.36
N SER A 243 9.99 -0.91 -8.70
CA SER A 243 10.57 -1.87 -7.76
C SER A 243 11.67 -1.23 -6.91
N LYS A 244 12.62 -0.54 -7.55
CA LYS A 244 13.75 0.11 -6.88
C LYS A 244 13.30 1.23 -5.95
N GLU A 245 12.37 2.08 -6.37
CA GLU A 245 11.80 3.14 -5.53
C GLU A 245 11.09 2.56 -4.28
N ILE A 246 10.33 1.47 -4.42
CA ILE A 246 9.70 0.82 -3.26
C ILE A 246 10.77 0.18 -2.35
N GLY A 247 11.84 -0.39 -2.93
CA GLY A 247 13.00 -0.88 -2.18
C GLY A 247 13.66 0.21 -1.33
N GLU A 248 13.79 1.42 -1.87
CA GLU A 248 14.28 2.59 -1.11
C GLU A 248 13.33 3.01 0.01
N ILE A 249 12.01 2.95 -0.23
CA ILE A 249 11.01 3.20 0.81
C ILE A 249 11.11 2.12 1.91
N LEU A 250 11.30 0.85 1.55
CA LEU A 250 11.52 -0.25 2.50
C LEU A 250 12.76 -0.02 3.36
N LEU A 251 13.89 0.37 2.76
CA LEU A 251 15.11 0.67 3.50
C LEU A 251 14.89 1.90 4.41
N SER A 252 14.20 2.94 3.91
CA SER A 252 13.79 4.15 4.66
C SER A 252 12.99 3.80 5.89
N TRP A 253 11.96 2.99 5.71
CA TRP A 253 11.14 2.48 6.81
C TRP A 253 11.95 1.61 7.78
N THR A 254 12.85 0.76 7.30
CA THR A 254 13.66 -0.13 8.13
C THR A 254 14.51 0.62 9.16
N PHE A 255 15.19 1.70 8.75
CA PHE A 255 15.97 2.54 9.67
C PHE A 255 15.09 3.38 10.58
N LYS A 256 13.96 3.85 10.08
CA LYS A 256 12.96 4.58 10.86
C LYS A 256 12.36 3.72 11.99
N GLY A 257 11.87 2.53 11.62
CA GLY A 257 11.39 1.47 12.50
C GLY A 257 12.44 1.02 13.51
N GLY A 258 13.69 0.98 13.06
CA GLY A 258 14.85 0.60 13.83
C GLY A 258 15.43 1.67 14.74
N ARG A 259 14.94 2.91 14.75
CA ARG A 259 15.62 4.00 15.49
C ARG A 259 15.54 3.86 17.01
N TYR A 260 14.43 3.32 17.51
CA TYR A 260 14.14 3.27 18.93
C TYR A 260 14.60 1.96 19.58
N ILE A 261 14.81 1.97 20.90
CA ILE A 261 15.33 0.81 21.64
C ILE A 261 14.49 -0.47 21.47
N THR A 262 13.19 -0.35 21.22
CA THR A 262 12.29 -1.48 20.96
C THR A 262 12.26 -1.92 19.49
N GLY A 263 12.91 -1.17 18.61
CA GLY A 263 12.90 -1.30 17.15
C GLY A 263 13.95 -2.23 16.56
N TRP A 264 14.88 -2.78 17.35
CA TRP A 264 15.96 -3.65 16.82
C TRP A 264 15.45 -4.85 16.02
N ARG A 265 14.29 -5.41 16.37
CA ARG A 265 13.64 -6.51 15.60
C ARG A 265 13.20 -6.05 14.21
N VAL A 266 12.67 -4.83 14.13
CA VAL A 266 12.22 -4.19 12.89
C VAL A 266 13.42 -3.93 12.00
N LEU A 267 14.51 -3.40 12.58
CA LEU A 267 15.76 -3.16 11.88
C LEU A 267 16.35 -4.46 11.32
N ALA A 268 16.47 -5.50 12.14
CA ALA A 268 17.00 -6.79 11.70
C ALA A 268 16.15 -7.41 10.58
N ARG A 269 14.82 -7.48 10.78
CA ARG A 269 13.90 -8.05 9.77
C ARG A 269 13.93 -7.24 8.48
N GLY A 270 13.90 -5.92 8.56
CA GLY A 270 13.93 -5.03 7.41
C GLY A 270 15.24 -5.15 6.63
N LEU A 271 16.39 -5.22 7.31
CA LEU A 271 17.68 -5.42 6.63
C LEU A 271 17.80 -6.81 5.99
N CYS A 272 17.23 -7.86 6.61
CA CYS A 272 17.10 -9.16 5.94
C CYS A 272 16.22 -9.08 4.69
N ALA A 273 15.12 -8.34 4.75
CA ALA A 273 14.24 -8.13 3.60
C ALA A 273 14.95 -7.35 2.48
N CYS A 274 15.66 -6.27 2.80
CA CYS A 274 16.46 -5.51 1.84
C CYS A 274 17.57 -6.36 1.22
N ALA A 275 18.28 -7.18 2.01
CA ALA A 275 19.32 -8.08 1.50
C ALA A 275 18.75 -9.13 0.54
N ALA A 276 17.62 -9.73 0.91
CA ALA A 276 16.92 -10.67 0.05
C ALA A 276 16.47 -10.02 -1.26
N PHE A 277 15.91 -8.81 -1.18
CA PHE A 277 15.47 -8.05 -2.34
C PHE A 277 16.63 -7.65 -3.26
N ALA A 278 17.73 -7.13 -2.72
CA ALA A 278 18.91 -6.75 -3.49
C ALA A 278 19.52 -7.94 -4.24
N LEU A 279 19.55 -9.14 -3.64
CA LEU A 279 20.00 -10.36 -4.31
C LEU A 279 19.07 -10.82 -5.44
N MET A 280 17.78 -10.50 -5.36
CA MET A 280 16.87 -10.76 -6.48
C MET A 280 17.16 -9.83 -7.66
N GLU A 281 17.52 -8.57 -7.42
CA GLU A 281 17.84 -7.58 -8.46
C GLU A 281 19.22 -7.86 -9.11
N GLY A 282 20.23 -8.24 -8.32
CA GLY A 282 21.55 -8.67 -8.78
C GLY A 282 22.72 -7.99 -8.06
N ASP A 283 23.96 -8.35 -8.43
CA ASP A 283 25.17 -7.93 -7.71
C ASP A 283 25.34 -6.39 -7.61
N GLY A 284 24.95 -5.65 -8.64
CA GLY A 284 25.01 -4.18 -8.61
C GLY A 284 24.13 -3.55 -7.52
N ASP A 285 22.96 -4.12 -7.28
CA ASP A 285 22.02 -3.65 -6.25
C ASP A 285 22.45 -4.10 -4.84
N VAL A 286 23.23 -5.18 -4.72
CA VAL A 286 23.87 -5.58 -3.45
C VAL A 286 24.89 -4.53 -3.00
N ASP A 287 25.72 -4.03 -3.92
CA ASP A 287 26.71 -2.99 -3.60
C ASP A 287 26.05 -1.63 -3.31
N ALA A 288 24.98 -1.29 -4.04
CA ALA A 288 24.15 -0.12 -3.73
C ALA A 288 23.58 -0.20 -2.31
N LEU A 289 22.93 -1.32 -1.96
CA LEU A 289 22.40 -1.56 -0.62
C LEU A 289 23.46 -1.37 0.47
N LYS A 290 24.65 -1.95 0.30
CA LYS A 290 25.75 -1.79 1.28
C LYS A 290 26.15 -0.32 1.43
N THR A 291 26.19 0.42 0.33
CA THR A 291 26.51 1.85 0.31
C THR A 291 25.46 2.67 1.06
N ASP A 292 24.18 2.40 0.83
CA ASP A 292 23.09 3.12 1.48
C ASP A 292 22.97 2.79 2.97
N ILE A 293 23.22 1.53 3.36
CA ILE A 293 23.33 1.15 4.78
C ILE A 293 24.42 1.97 5.47
N ARG A 294 25.63 2.05 4.89
CA ARG A 294 26.73 2.84 5.47
C ARG A 294 26.38 4.31 5.59
N LYS A 295 25.76 4.88 4.56
CA LYS A 295 25.30 6.27 4.56
C LYS A 295 24.31 6.53 5.71
N ARG A 296 23.34 5.64 5.91
CA ARG A 296 22.32 5.77 6.97
C ARG A 296 22.86 5.56 8.39
N LEU A 297 23.94 4.79 8.54
CA LEU A 297 24.64 4.63 9.83
C LEU A 297 25.48 5.86 10.20
N GLN A 298 25.80 6.72 9.22
CA GLN A 298 26.52 7.98 9.44
C GLN A 298 25.59 9.19 9.62
N ASP A 299 24.28 9.01 9.44
CA ASP A 299 23.27 10.05 9.62
C ASP A 299 23.07 10.36 11.12
N ASP A 300 22.80 11.62 11.45
CA ASP A 300 22.45 12.06 12.80
C ASP A 300 21.22 11.31 13.37
N ARG A 301 20.38 10.76 12.50
CA ARG A 301 19.19 9.97 12.84
C ARG A 301 19.44 8.46 12.90
N ALA A 302 20.69 8.01 12.86
CA ALA A 302 21.05 6.61 12.97
C ALA A 302 20.55 6.01 14.31
N PRO A 303 20.17 4.71 14.34
CA PRO A 303 19.85 4.03 15.58
C PRO A 303 21.00 4.03 16.58
N GLU A 304 20.67 4.07 17.87
CA GLU A 304 21.66 3.99 18.93
C GLU A 304 22.44 2.66 18.89
N ARG A 305 23.66 2.69 19.43
CA ARG A 305 24.59 1.56 19.37
C ARG A 305 23.99 0.25 19.88
N GLU A 306 23.27 0.31 20.99
CA GLU A 306 22.60 -0.86 21.59
C GLU A 306 21.61 -1.51 20.60
N VAL A 307 20.84 -0.69 19.88
CA VAL A 307 19.86 -1.15 18.89
C VAL A 307 20.54 -1.82 17.70
N LEU A 308 21.63 -1.21 17.22
CA LEU A 308 22.45 -1.78 16.14
C LEU A 308 23.06 -3.14 16.54
N GLU A 309 23.56 -3.28 17.77
CA GLU A 309 24.12 -4.53 18.28
C GLU A 309 23.06 -5.63 18.43
N HIS A 310 21.86 -5.29 18.94
CA HIS A 310 20.75 -6.24 18.98
C HIS A 310 20.30 -6.67 17.59
N ALA A 311 20.23 -5.73 16.64
CA ALA A 311 19.87 -6.03 15.26
C ALA A 311 20.92 -6.91 14.59
N ALA A 312 22.22 -6.62 14.77
CA ALA A 312 23.32 -7.44 14.26
C ALA A 312 23.25 -8.89 14.77
N ARG A 313 23.01 -9.08 16.08
CA ARG A 313 22.80 -10.42 16.66
C ARG A 313 21.62 -11.14 16.02
N GLY A 314 20.50 -10.44 15.80
CA GLY A 314 19.33 -11.01 15.11
C GLY A 314 19.62 -11.42 13.67
N ILE A 315 20.42 -10.63 12.94
CA ILE A 315 20.82 -10.94 11.57
C ILE A 315 21.78 -12.14 11.53
N HIS A 316 22.77 -12.21 12.43
CA HIS A 316 23.65 -13.38 12.55
C HIS A 316 22.86 -14.66 12.85
N GLN A 317 21.97 -14.62 13.84
CA GLN A 317 21.08 -15.75 14.15
C GLN A 317 20.27 -16.17 12.92
N LYS A 318 19.79 -15.20 12.14
CA LYS A 318 19.06 -15.49 10.90
C LYS A 318 19.97 -16.18 9.88
N ALA A 319 21.18 -15.66 9.63
CA ALA A 319 22.16 -16.21 8.71
C ALA A 319 22.54 -17.66 9.07
N ASP A 320 22.76 -17.95 10.36
CA ASP A 320 23.12 -19.28 10.86
C ASP A 320 21.95 -20.28 10.79
N SER A 321 20.71 -19.80 10.80
CA SER A 321 19.49 -20.65 10.81
C SER A 321 18.98 -21.06 9.41
N LEU A 322 19.59 -20.55 8.33
CA LEU A 322 19.28 -20.95 6.95
C LEU A 322 19.89 -22.36 6.71
N PRO A 323 19.15 -23.45 6.39
CA PRO A 323 17.82 -23.58 5.79
C PRO A 323 16.89 -24.57 6.55
N VAL A 324 16.79 -24.48 7.88
CA VAL A 324 16.37 -25.66 8.67
C VAL A 324 14.85 -25.89 8.76
N HIS A 325 13.95 -24.94 8.49
CA HIS A 325 12.51 -25.13 8.81
C HIS A 325 11.54 -24.87 7.64
N GLY A 326 10.75 -25.91 7.31
CA GLY A 326 9.66 -25.90 6.32
C GLY A 326 8.37 -25.19 6.77
N HIS A 327 8.41 -24.46 7.88
CA HIS A 327 7.30 -23.62 8.35
C HIS A 327 7.72 -22.16 8.27
N TRP A 328 7.12 -21.42 7.33
CA TRP A 328 7.42 -20.01 7.11
C TRP A 328 6.42 -19.15 7.88
N SER A 329 6.94 -18.31 8.79
CA SER A 329 6.13 -17.37 9.57
C SER A 329 5.83 -16.05 8.85
N SER A 330 6.57 -15.74 7.78
CA SER A 330 6.41 -14.51 7.01
C SER A 330 6.79 -14.69 5.54
N ARG A 331 6.42 -13.73 4.70
CA ARG A 331 6.77 -13.71 3.28
C ARG A 331 8.22 -13.35 3.02
N ILE A 332 8.82 -12.59 3.92
CA ILE A 332 10.27 -12.36 3.92
C ILE A 332 11.01 -13.69 4.15
N ASP A 333 10.55 -14.52 5.09
CA ASP A 333 11.13 -15.85 5.33
C ASP A 333 10.96 -16.77 4.11
N ALA A 334 9.78 -16.74 3.50
CA ALA A 334 9.49 -17.49 2.28
C ALA A 334 10.44 -17.09 1.14
N ALA A 335 10.67 -15.79 0.93
CA ALA A 335 11.59 -15.28 -0.08
C ALA A 335 13.04 -15.68 0.21
N ILE A 336 13.50 -15.47 1.45
CA ILE A 336 14.83 -15.85 1.91
C ILE A 336 15.12 -17.33 1.67
N SER A 337 14.15 -18.21 1.95
CA SER A 337 14.30 -19.67 1.76
C SER A 337 14.49 -20.10 0.30
N ARG A 338 14.13 -19.25 -0.66
CA ARG A 338 14.23 -19.52 -2.11
C ARG A 338 15.53 -18.99 -2.71
N LEU A 339 16.27 -18.14 -1.98
CA LEU A 339 17.52 -17.56 -2.45
C LEU A 339 18.69 -18.52 -2.23
N ASP A 340 19.75 -18.34 -3.02
CA ASP A 340 20.99 -19.10 -2.81
C ASP A 340 21.61 -18.70 -1.47
N TYR A 341 21.66 -19.68 -0.56
CA TYR A 341 22.30 -19.55 0.74
C TYR A 341 23.75 -19.06 0.64
N ARG A 342 24.49 -19.52 -0.39
CA ARG A 342 25.90 -19.15 -0.58
C ARG A 342 26.09 -17.67 -0.90
N SER A 343 25.06 -16.98 -1.34
CA SER A 343 25.07 -15.54 -1.60
C SER A 343 24.45 -14.76 -0.43
N LEU A 344 23.36 -15.27 0.15
CA LEU A 344 22.62 -14.57 1.20
C LEU A 344 23.35 -14.56 2.55
N ALA A 345 23.87 -15.70 3.02
CA ALA A 345 24.50 -15.75 4.34
C ALA A 345 25.75 -14.85 4.45
N PRO A 346 26.65 -14.78 3.45
CA PRO A 346 27.74 -13.81 3.46
C PRO A 346 27.26 -12.37 3.50
N LEU A 347 26.25 -12.01 2.68
CA LEU A 347 25.69 -10.66 2.66
C LEU A 347 25.09 -10.26 4.02
N LEU A 348 24.34 -11.16 4.66
CA LEU A 348 23.78 -10.92 6.00
C LEU A 348 24.88 -10.74 7.05
N ASN A 349 25.95 -11.53 7.01
CA ASN A 349 27.09 -11.40 7.91
C ASN A 349 27.85 -10.08 7.69
N GLU A 350 28.02 -9.65 6.44
CA GLU A 350 28.59 -8.34 6.13
C GLU A 350 27.72 -7.19 6.68
N ILE A 351 26.40 -7.27 6.49
CA ILE A 351 25.46 -6.28 7.03
C ILE A 351 25.53 -6.24 8.56
N ALA A 352 25.50 -7.39 9.23
CA ALA A 352 25.62 -7.45 10.69
C ALA A 352 26.94 -6.85 11.19
N THR A 353 28.05 -7.09 10.47
CA THR A 353 29.36 -6.50 10.77
C THR A 353 29.36 -4.98 10.58
N MET A 354 28.63 -4.44 9.59
CA MET A 354 28.49 -2.99 9.42
C MET A 354 27.73 -2.35 10.59
N LEU A 355 26.69 -3.01 11.11
CA LEU A 355 25.92 -2.52 12.26
C LEU A 355 26.74 -2.59 13.56
N SER A 356 27.46 -3.70 13.77
CA SER A 356 28.24 -3.96 14.97
C SER A 356 29.65 -4.44 14.61
N PRO A 357 30.58 -3.52 14.30
CA PRO A 357 31.96 -3.90 14.03
C PRO A 357 32.59 -4.57 15.25
N PRO A 358 33.44 -5.60 15.07
CA PRO A 358 34.14 -6.23 16.18
C PRO A 358 35.02 -5.18 16.89
N SER A 359 34.96 -5.19 18.22
CA SER A 359 35.80 -4.35 19.09
C SER A 359 37.28 -4.61 18.73
N ARG A 360 38.04 -3.54 18.48
CA ARG A 360 39.48 -3.63 18.22
C ARG A 360 40.26 -4.09 19.43
#